data_AF-A0A7W1IWH6-F1
#
_entry.id   AF-A0A7W1IWH6-F1
#
_cell.length_a   1.000
_cell.length_b   1.000
_cell.length_c   1.000
_cell.angle_alpha   90.00
_cell.angle_beta   90.00
_cell.angle_gamma   90.00
#
_symmetry.space_group_name_H-M   'P 1'
#
loop_
_entity.id
_entity.type
_entity.pdbx_description
1 polymer ?
#
loop_
_entity_poly.entity_id
_entity_poly.type
_entity_poly.pdbx_seq_one_letter_code
_entity_poly.pdbx_strand_id
1 'polypeptide(L)' 'MIRYLTKISALAVVVSLMAGVMLVPSARASSHRDSPFITEDPAADNTDVYAFVSYEPGREQYVTLISNFVPL' A
#
# COMPACT_ATOMS: atom_id res chain seq x y z
N MET A 1 31.99 35.75 -12.62
CA MET A 1 31.28 35.66 -11.32
C MET A 1 29.86 35.10 -11.45
N ILE A 2 28.98 35.65 -12.30
CA ILE A 2 27.57 35.24 -12.46
C ILE A 2 27.36 33.74 -12.84
N ARG A 3 28.20 33.18 -13.73
CA ARG A 3 28.12 31.75 -14.14
C ARG A 3 28.49 30.75 -13.04
N TYR A 4 29.20 31.19 -12.00
CA TYR A 4 29.53 30.35 -10.84
C TYR A 4 28.37 30.36 -9.84
N LEU A 5 27.73 31.52 -9.63
CA LEU A 5 26.53 31.63 -8.81
C LEU A 5 25.40 30.72 -9.31
N THR A 6 25.14 30.70 -10.63
CA THR A 6 24.08 29.85 -11.19
C THR A 6 24.33 28.34 -11.03
N LYS A 7 25.60 27.90 -11.09
CA LYS A 7 25.97 26.50 -10.84
C LYS A 7 25.80 26.11 -9.37
N ILE A 8 26.14 27.01 -8.44
CA ILE A 8 25.96 26.80 -7.01
C ILE A 8 24.48 26.74 -6.66
N SER A 9 23.66 27.64 -7.24
CA SER A 9 22.20 27.60 -7.06
C SER A 9 21.58 26.31 -7.61
N ALA A 10 22.02 25.84 -8.78
CA ALA A 10 21.54 24.58 -9.35
C ALA A 10 21.91 23.37 -8.47
N LEU A 11 23.15 23.34 -7.95
CA LEU A 11 23.60 22.29 -7.03
C LEU A 11 22.81 22.31 -5.72
N ALA A 12 22.54 23.50 -5.17
CA ALA A 12 21.76 23.64 -3.95
C ALA A 12 20.33 23.09 -4.12
N VAL A 13 19.68 23.38 -5.25
CA VAL A 13 18.34 22.84 -5.56
C VAL A 13 18.37 21.31 -5.64
N VAL A 14 19.37 20.73 -6.32
CA VAL A 14 19.49 19.27 -6.44
C VAL A 14 19.70 18.61 -5.08
N VAL A 15 20.57 19.19 -4.24
CA VAL A 15 20.82 18.68 -2.88
C VAL A 15 19.56 18.78 -2.02
N SER A 16 18.82 19.89 -2.08
CA SER A 16 17.56 20.05 -1.34
C SER A 16 16.48 19.06 -1.78
N LEU A 17 16.35 18.80 -3.09
CA LEU A 17 15.41 17.80 -3.61
C LEU A 17 15.79 16.38 -3.16
N MET A 18 17.08 16.03 -3.22
CA MET A 18 17.58 14.74 -2.76
C MET A 18 17.36 14.55 -1.25
N ALA A 19 17.62 15.57 -0.44
CA ALA A 19 17.35 15.53 0.99
C ALA A 19 15.85 15.37 1.29
N GLY A 20 14.98 16.04 0.52
CA GLY A 20 13.52 15.92 0.65
C GLY A 20 13.00 14.50 0.40
N VAL A 21 13.55 13.79 -0.61
CA VAL A 21 13.17 12.40 -0.90
C VAL A 21 13.55 11.46 0.24
N MET A 22 14.68 11.70 0.91
CA MET A 22 15.15 10.87 2.03
C MET A 22 14.34 11.07 3.32
N LEU A 23 13.54 12.14 3.40
CA LEU A 23 12.69 12.47 4.55
C LEU A 23 11.27 11.92 4.43
N VAL A 24 10.88 11.34 3.28
CA VAL A 24 9.55 10.74 3.12
C VAL A 24 9.52 9.44 3.91
N PRO A 25 8.70 9.33 4.98
CA PRO A 25 8.57 8.07 5.69
C PRO A 25 8.06 7.00 4.72
N SER A 26 8.65 5.82 4.79
CA SER A 26 8.22 4.69 3.98
C SER A 26 6.75 4.38 4.26
N ALA A 27 5.91 4.44 3.22
CA ALA A 27 4.51 4.06 3.33
C ALA A 27 4.44 2.58 3.73
N ARG A 28 4.00 2.31 4.96
CA ARG A 28 3.74 0.94 5.42
C ARG A 28 2.32 0.60 4.97
N ALA A 29 2.15 -0.51 4.25
CA ALA A 29 0.82 -1.03 4.00
C ALA A 29 0.15 -1.32 5.36
N SER A 30 -1.03 -0.72 5.58
CA SER A 30 -1.87 -1.06 6.73
C SER A 30 -2.58 -2.38 6.46
N SER A 31 -2.90 -3.15 7.50
CA SER A 31 -3.82 -4.27 7.32
C SER A 31 -5.22 -3.74 6.97
N HIS A 32 -6.06 -4.54 6.30
CA HIS A 32 -7.42 -4.12 5.90
C HIS A 32 -8.24 -3.62 7.10
N ARG A 33 -8.11 -4.31 8.23
CA ARG A 33 -8.80 -3.98 9.49
C ARG A 33 -8.23 -2.75 10.19
N ASP A 34 -6.98 -2.38 9.90
CA ASP A 34 -6.32 -1.18 10.44
C ASP A 34 -6.57 0.07 9.55
N SER A 35 -7.43 -0.04 8.52
CA SER A 35 -7.86 1.12 7.74
C SER A 35 -8.88 1.95 8.53
N PRO A 36 -8.65 3.26 8.77
CA PRO A 36 -9.47 4.08 9.67
C PRO A 36 -10.98 4.00 9.39
N PHE A 37 -11.37 4.04 8.12
CA PHE A 37 -12.78 4.00 7.73
C PHE A 37 -13.40 2.59 7.77
N ILE A 38 -12.60 1.54 7.68
CA ILE A 38 -13.08 0.15 7.80
C ILE A 38 -13.23 -0.22 9.28
N THR A 39 -12.32 0.23 10.15
CA THR A 39 -12.42 -0.04 11.60
C THR A 39 -13.68 0.58 12.21
N GLU A 40 -14.16 1.69 11.67
CA GLU A 40 -15.36 2.41 12.15
C GLU A 40 -16.68 1.88 11.56
N ASP A 41 -16.63 1.07 10.50
CA ASP A 41 -17.82 0.47 9.85
C ASP A 41 -17.71 -1.07 9.85
N PRO A 42 -18.17 -1.75 10.93
CA PRO A 42 -18.10 -3.20 11.05
C PRO A 42 -18.86 -3.96 9.95
N ALA A 43 -19.88 -3.36 9.34
CA ALA A 43 -20.63 -3.98 8.25
C ALA A 43 -19.86 -3.95 6.92
N ALA A 44 -18.92 -3.01 6.78
CA ALA A 44 -18.01 -2.93 5.65
C ALA A 44 -16.72 -3.76 5.87
N ASP A 45 -16.45 -4.24 7.09
CA ASP A 45 -15.28 -5.08 7.37
C ASP A 45 -15.54 -6.56 7.04
N ASN A 46 -14.54 -7.19 6.44
CA ASN A 46 -14.52 -8.62 6.17
C ASN A 46 -13.76 -9.30 7.31
N THR A 47 -14.42 -10.18 8.07
CA THR A 47 -13.81 -10.69 9.30
C THR A 47 -12.74 -11.74 9.01
N ASP A 48 -12.96 -12.57 7.98
CA ASP A 48 -12.08 -13.69 7.64
C ASP A 48 -12.19 -14.03 6.14
N VAL A 49 -11.05 -14.31 5.50
CA VAL A 49 -10.96 -14.80 4.12
C VAL A 49 -10.12 -16.08 4.06
N TYR A 50 -10.66 -17.11 3.42
CA TYR A 50 -9.99 -18.38 3.17
C TYR A 50 -9.90 -18.65 1.68
N ALA A 51 -8.78 -19.24 1.25
CA ALA A 51 -8.54 -19.60 -0.15
C ALA A 51 -8.05 -21.05 -0.24
N PHE A 52 -8.66 -21.83 -1.13
CA PHE A 52 -8.34 -23.24 -1.33
C PHE A 52 -8.05 -23.50 -2.81
N VAL A 53 -6.85 -23.99 -3.11
CA VAL A 53 -6.52 -24.49 -4.44
C VAL A 53 -7.19 -25.85 -4.62
N SER A 54 -7.81 -26.06 -5.78
CA SER A 54 -8.49 -27.33 -6.07
C SER A 54 -7.49 -28.46 -6.32
N TYR A 55 -7.77 -29.63 -5.72
CA TYR A 55 -7.06 -30.89 -5.98
C TYR A 55 -7.91 -31.88 -6.79
N GLU A 56 -9.13 -31.48 -7.17
CA GLU A 56 -10.04 -32.31 -7.97
C GLU A 56 -9.49 -32.45 -9.41
N PRO A 57 -9.35 -33.67 -9.95
CA PRO A 57 -8.87 -33.88 -11.32
C PRO A 57 -9.70 -33.11 -12.35
N GLY A 58 -9.03 -32.38 -13.25
CA GLY A 58 -9.65 -31.53 -14.27
C GLY A 58 -10.09 -30.15 -13.77
N ARG A 59 -9.79 -29.78 -12.52
CA ARG A 59 -10.09 -28.46 -11.93
C ARG A 59 -8.89 -27.82 -11.25
N GLU A 60 -7.68 -28.19 -11.63
CA GLU A 60 -6.43 -27.72 -11.01
C GLU A 60 -6.20 -26.21 -11.17
N GLN A 61 -6.93 -25.57 -12.10
CA GLN A 61 -6.86 -24.12 -12.35
C GLN A 61 -7.84 -23.30 -11.49
N TYR A 62 -8.57 -23.93 -10.56
CA TYR A 62 -9.56 -23.25 -9.73
C TYR A 62 -9.03 -22.96 -8.32
N VAL A 63 -9.40 -21.79 -7.80
CA VAL A 63 -9.29 -21.43 -6.39
C VAL A 63 -10.68 -21.15 -5.86
N THR A 64 -11.05 -21.79 -4.76
CA THR A 64 -12.28 -21.51 -4.03
C THR A 64 -12.00 -20.48 -2.95
N LEU A 65 -12.76 -19.38 -2.95
CA LEU A 65 -12.69 -18.33 -1.94
C LEU A 65 -13.91 -18.41 -1.03
N ILE A 66 -13.70 -18.31 0.27
CA ILE A 66 -14.75 -18.24 1.31
C ILE A 66 -14.49 -17.02 2.16
N SER A 67 -15.55 -16.29 2.52
CA SER A 67 -15.44 -15.02 3.24
C SER A 67 -16.58 -14.87 4.24
N ASN A 68 -16.28 -14.32 5.42
CA ASN A 68 -17.26 -14.04 6.47
C ASN A 68 -17.50 -12.52 6.61
N PHE A 69 -18.77 -12.13 6.72
CA PHE A 69 -19.18 -10.74 6.87
C PHE A 69 -20.16 -10.59 8.03
N VAL A 70 -20.15 -9.42 8.66
CA VAL A 70 -21.19 -9.02 9.61
C VAL A 70 -22.48 -8.73 8.82
N PRO A 71 -23.63 -9.33 9.19
CA PRO A 71 -24.89 -9.08 8.49
C PRO A 71 -25.36 -7.61 8.59
N LEU A 72 -26.11 -7.17 7.58
CA LEU A 72 -26.79 -5.86 7.53
C LEU A 72 -28.04 -5.82 8.41
#